data_AF-A0A0Q5HKT5-F1
#
_entry.id   AF-A0A0Q5HKT5-F1
#
_cell.length_a   1.000
_cell.length_b   1.000
_cell.length_c   1.000
_cell.angle_alpha   90.00
_cell.angle_beta   90.00
_cell.angle_gamma   90.00
#
_symmetry.space_group_name_H-M   'P 1'
#
loop_
_entity.id
_entity.type
_entity.pdbx_description
1 polymer ?
#
loop_
_entity_poly.entity_id
_entity_poly.type
_entity_poly.pdbx_seq_one_letter_code
_entity_poly.pdbx_strand_id
1 'polypeptide(L)'
;MMAAAVGAALAGCSTGAGEIFAARDRTVEYVRVFDIKTEAPPPAVARAASEGISRNINNATLATPLSETAEVLDQPGRFKLADAPGAARGPSCDGASWTAKARPDVRGGQDMHIVACLYPYKTGYHLDMYAAFTKKEGGWLEWPRRATGMVLGTPEKFAEKTMLDLVRTIRETTKAQVSLVEAKPEVAGAPWLEPAGTQTSKP
;
A
#
# COMPACT_ATOMS: atom_id res chain seq x y z
N MET A 1 75.73 -1.66 -17.56
CA MET A 1 74.93 -0.50 -17.11
C MET A 1 73.46 -0.87 -17.31
N MET A 2 72.76 -1.43 -16.33
CA MET A 2 72.24 -0.83 -15.08
C MET A 2 70.86 -0.18 -15.29
N ALA A 3 69.84 -0.84 -14.68
CA ALA A 3 68.52 -0.35 -14.24
C ALA A 3 67.49 0.01 -15.35
N ALA A 4 66.17 -0.17 -15.19
CA ALA A 4 65.34 -0.48 -14.03
C ALA A 4 64.03 -1.16 -14.46
N ALA A 5 63.44 -1.89 -13.51
CA ALA A 5 62.14 -2.56 -13.59
C ALA A 5 60.96 -1.64 -13.22
N VAL A 6 59.76 -2.23 -13.38
CA VAL A 6 58.48 -1.96 -12.66
C VAL A 6 57.50 -0.96 -13.31
N GLY A 7 56.27 -1.44 -13.54
CA GLY A 7 55.13 -0.61 -13.91
C GLY A 7 53.81 -1.38 -14.05
N ALA A 8 53.36 -1.98 -12.94
CA ALA A 8 52.07 -2.62 -12.63
C ALA A 8 50.92 -2.61 -13.66
N ALA A 9 50.34 -3.81 -13.84
CA ALA A 9 49.00 -4.02 -14.39
C ALA A 9 47.94 -3.23 -13.60
N LEU A 10 47.30 -2.26 -14.25
CA LEU A 10 46.02 -1.71 -13.79
C LEU A 10 44.88 -2.53 -14.40
N ALA A 11 44.76 -3.79 -13.97
CA ALA A 11 43.46 -4.43 -13.92
C ALA A 11 42.71 -3.84 -12.72
N GLY A 12 42.32 -2.56 -12.85
CA GLY A 12 41.44 -1.93 -11.87
C GLY A 12 40.08 -2.61 -11.96
N CYS A 13 39.70 -3.36 -10.93
CA CYS A 13 38.32 -3.75 -10.69
C CYS A 13 37.48 -2.46 -10.62
N SER A 14 36.79 -2.14 -11.72
CA SER A 14 35.94 -0.97 -11.86
C SER A 14 34.59 -1.18 -11.17
N THR A 15 34.60 -1.42 -9.86
CA THR A 15 33.40 -1.25 -9.03
C THR A 15 33.25 0.24 -8.72
N GLY A 16 32.55 0.98 -9.57
CA GLY A 16 32.24 2.38 -9.28
C GLY A 16 31.38 3.12 -10.31
N ALA A 17 31.43 2.74 -11.59
CA ALA A 17 30.64 3.41 -12.65
C ALA A 17 29.49 2.56 -13.21
N GLY A 18 29.55 1.22 -13.10
CA GLY A 18 28.56 0.32 -13.71
C GLY A 18 27.23 0.21 -12.96
N GLU A 19 27.20 0.48 -11.65
CA GLU A 19 25.97 0.28 -10.86
C GLU A 19 24.93 1.39 -11.04
N ILE A 20 25.34 2.62 -11.36
CA ILE A 20 24.43 3.77 -11.51
C ILE A 20 23.63 3.66 -12.82
N PHE A 21 24.17 2.97 -13.83
CA PHE A 21 23.52 2.73 -15.12
C PHE A 21 22.69 1.44 -15.19
N ALA A 22 22.82 0.56 -14.19
CA ALA A 22 22.05 -0.67 -14.13
C ALA A 22 20.61 -0.39 -13.65
N ALA A 23 19.61 -0.77 -14.45
CA ALA A 23 18.22 -0.79 -14.01
C ALA A 23 17.94 -2.08 -13.23
N ARG A 24 17.24 -1.98 -12.11
CA ARG A 24 16.85 -3.13 -11.27
C ARG A 24 15.36 -3.04 -10.95
N ASP A 25 14.74 -4.21 -10.83
CA ASP A 25 13.37 -4.32 -10.35
C ASP A 25 13.36 -4.27 -8.82
N ARG A 26 12.49 -3.45 -8.25
CA ARG A 26 12.28 -3.32 -6.81
C ARG A 26 10.82 -3.50 -6.48
N THR A 27 10.53 -4.45 -5.61
CA THR A 27 9.22 -4.60 -5.00
C THR A 27 9.04 -3.57 -3.88
N VAL A 28 7.93 -2.86 -3.93
CA VAL A 28 7.51 -1.92 -2.89
C VAL A 28 6.25 -2.49 -2.24
N GLU A 29 6.24 -2.55 -0.92
CA GLU A 29 5.12 -3.04 -0.12
C GLU A 29 4.60 -1.92 0.78
N TYR A 30 3.28 -1.82 0.86
CA TYR A 30 2.55 -0.94 1.74
C TYR A 30 1.68 -1.78 2.66
N VAL A 31 1.75 -1.53 3.95
CA VAL A 31 0.82 -2.02 4.97
C VAL A 31 0.21 -0.79 5.63
N ARG A 32 -1.11 -0.81 5.80
CA ARG A 32 -1.85 0.17 6.60
C ARG A 32 -2.88 -0.56 7.42
N VAL A 33 -2.85 -0.33 8.72
CA VAL A 33 -3.76 -0.94 9.67
C VAL A 33 -4.44 0.17 10.44
N PHE A 34 -5.76 0.20 10.41
CA PHE A 34 -6.56 1.20 11.11
C PHE A 34 -7.49 0.58 12.13
N ASP A 35 -7.68 1.27 13.24
CA ASP A 35 -8.78 1.05 14.16
C ASP A 35 -9.88 2.10 13.90
N ILE A 36 -11.09 1.61 13.66
CA ILE A 36 -12.25 2.39 13.24
C ILE A 36 -13.37 2.18 14.27
N LYS A 37 -13.58 3.15 15.16
CA LYS A 37 -14.68 3.13 16.14
C LYS A 37 -15.90 3.84 15.59
N THR A 38 -17.04 3.17 15.57
CA THR A 38 -18.29 3.73 15.04
C THR A 38 -19.51 3.01 15.61
N GLU A 39 -20.62 3.73 15.68
CA GLU A 39 -21.95 3.18 16.00
C GLU A 39 -22.75 2.86 14.73
N ALA A 40 -22.19 3.10 13.54
CA ALA A 40 -22.86 2.85 12.27
C ALA A 40 -23.13 1.34 12.08
N PRO A 41 -24.30 0.97 11.52
CA PRO A 41 -24.65 -0.43 11.34
C PRO A 41 -23.71 -1.11 10.31
N PRO A 42 -23.41 -2.41 10.44
CA PRO A 42 -22.45 -3.10 9.58
C PRO A 42 -22.65 -2.93 8.06
N PRO A 43 -23.89 -2.95 7.53
CA PRO A 43 -24.10 -2.69 6.10
C PRO A 43 -23.65 -1.30 5.65
N ALA A 44 -23.77 -0.29 6.52
CA ALA A 44 -23.32 1.08 6.20
C ALA A 44 -21.80 1.16 6.13
N VAL A 45 -21.09 0.47 7.03
CA VAL A 45 -19.62 0.44 7.04
C VAL A 45 -19.09 -0.32 5.83
N ALA A 46 -19.64 -1.51 5.52
CA ALA A 46 -19.26 -2.29 4.35
C ALA A 46 -19.53 -1.55 3.02
N ARG A 47 -20.65 -0.82 2.95
CA ARG A 47 -20.95 0.05 1.80
C ARG A 47 -19.94 1.19 1.68
N ALA A 48 -19.64 1.90 2.77
CA ALA A 48 -18.66 2.97 2.75
C ALA A 48 -17.26 2.48 2.36
N ALA A 49 -16.87 1.28 2.81
CA ALA A 49 -15.62 0.63 2.39
C ALA A 49 -15.61 0.32 0.89
N SER A 50 -16.71 -0.23 0.37
CA SER A 50 -16.90 -0.53 -1.06
C SER A 50 -16.86 0.73 -1.93
N GLU A 51 -17.53 1.80 -1.50
CA GLU A 51 -17.49 3.10 -2.17
C GLU A 51 -16.08 3.69 -2.14
N GLY A 52 -15.39 3.61 -1.00
CA GLY A 52 -14.04 4.14 -0.80
C GLY A 52 -13.00 3.50 -1.71
N ILE A 53 -12.97 2.16 -1.82
CA ILE A 53 -12.07 1.47 -2.74
C ILE A 53 -12.42 1.77 -4.21
N SER A 54 -13.71 1.87 -4.52
CA SER A 54 -14.21 2.12 -5.88
C SER A 54 -13.90 3.53 -6.40
N ARG A 55 -13.51 4.48 -5.54
CA ARG A 55 -13.06 5.82 -5.97
C ARG A 55 -11.79 5.79 -6.80
N ASN A 56 -10.94 4.78 -6.61
CA ASN A 56 -9.65 4.66 -7.30
C ASN A 56 -9.55 3.38 -8.13
N ILE A 57 -10.37 2.35 -7.84
CA ILE A 57 -10.29 1.04 -8.48
C ILE A 57 -11.68 0.59 -8.95
N ASN A 58 -11.86 0.52 -10.27
CA ASN A 58 -13.15 0.13 -10.87
C ASN A 58 -13.35 -1.38 -11.03
N ASN A 59 -12.29 -2.18 -10.87
CA ASN A 59 -12.28 -3.62 -11.13
C ASN A 59 -11.93 -4.45 -9.88
N ALA A 60 -12.25 -3.95 -8.69
CA ALA A 60 -12.04 -4.68 -7.45
C ALA A 60 -13.04 -5.84 -7.33
N THR A 61 -12.55 -7.01 -6.89
CA THR A 61 -13.41 -8.08 -6.40
C THR A 61 -13.79 -7.78 -4.96
N LEU A 62 -15.06 -7.46 -4.73
CA LEU A 62 -15.61 -7.14 -3.41
C LEU A 62 -16.43 -8.32 -2.89
N ALA A 63 -16.32 -8.61 -1.60
CA ALA A 63 -17.16 -9.61 -0.95
C ALA A 63 -17.51 -9.17 0.48
N THR A 64 -18.72 -9.55 0.93
CA THR A 64 -19.19 -9.45 2.32
C THR A 64 -19.45 -10.86 2.84
N PRO A 65 -18.41 -11.61 3.24
CA PRO A 65 -18.57 -12.99 3.68
C PRO A 65 -19.50 -13.08 4.88
N LEU A 66 -20.43 -14.03 4.83
CA LEU A 66 -21.21 -14.41 6.00
C LEU A 66 -20.28 -15.17 6.94
N SER A 67 -19.89 -14.54 8.04
CA SER A 67 -19.16 -15.23 9.09
C SER A 67 -20.16 -15.94 9.98
N GLU A 68 -20.44 -17.22 9.70
CA GLU A 68 -21.29 -18.05 10.57
C GLU A 68 -20.60 -18.39 11.91
N THR A 69 -19.29 -18.18 12.00
CA THR A 69 -18.44 -18.63 13.13
C THR A 69 -17.39 -17.63 13.60
N ALA A 70 -17.33 -16.40 13.05
CA ALA A 70 -16.36 -15.41 13.54
C ALA A 70 -16.80 -14.88 14.90
N GLU A 71 -16.10 -15.30 15.95
CA GLU A 71 -16.23 -14.72 17.28
C GLU A 71 -15.92 -13.22 17.21
N VAL A 72 -16.88 -12.38 17.59
CA VAL A 72 -16.70 -10.93 17.61
C VAL A 72 -15.70 -10.60 18.71
N LEU A 73 -14.48 -10.23 18.30
CA LEU A 73 -13.39 -9.92 19.22
C LEU A 73 -13.74 -8.73 20.13
N ASP A 74 -13.19 -8.74 21.34
CA ASP A 74 -13.30 -7.60 22.27
C ASP A 74 -12.49 -6.38 21.82
N GLN A 75 -11.37 -6.62 21.14
CA GLN A 75 -10.40 -5.60 20.74
C GLN A 75 -10.06 -5.71 19.25
N PRO A 76 -9.55 -4.62 18.63
CA PRO A 76 -9.01 -4.68 17.28
C PRO A 76 -7.94 -5.77 17.18
N GLY A 77 -8.00 -6.55 16.10
CA GLY A 77 -7.03 -7.60 15.82
C GLY A 77 -5.60 -7.08 15.60
N ARG A 78 -4.74 -7.99 15.17
CA ARG A 78 -3.42 -7.65 14.62
C ARG A 78 -3.39 -8.10 13.17
N PHE A 79 -2.71 -7.33 12.34
CA PHE A 79 -2.45 -7.71 10.95
C PHE A 79 -1.80 -9.10 10.90
N LYS A 80 -2.40 -9.98 10.11
CA LYS A 80 -1.88 -11.32 9.84
C LYS A 80 -1.69 -11.44 8.34
N LEU A 81 -0.49 -11.82 7.89
CA LEU A 81 -0.29 -12.15 6.48
C LEU A 81 -1.01 -13.45 6.14
N ALA A 82 -1.56 -13.53 4.94
CA ALA A 82 -2.11 -14.75 4.38
C ALA A 82 -0.96 -15.70 4.02
N ASP A 83 -0.94 -16.87 4.66
CA ASP A 83 0.04 -17.95 4.39
C ASP A 83 -0.49 -18.97 3.37
N ALA A 84 -1.22 -18.51 2.34
CA ALA A 84 -1.82 -19.38 1.33
C ALA A 84 -0.94 -19.49 0.07
N PRO A 85 -0.50 -20.70 -0.33
CA PRO A 85 0.22 -20.91 -1.58
C PRO A 85 -0.61 -20.45 -2.79
N GLY A 86 -0.07 -19.57 -3.63
CA GLY A 86 -0.75 -19.06 -4.83
C GLY A 86 -1.72 -17.89 -4.61
N ALA A 87 -1.97 -17.49 -3.35
CA ALA A 87 -2.67 -16.24 -3.09
C ALA A 87 -1.74 -15.04 -3.35
N ALA A 88 -2.32 -13.91 -3.79
CA ALA A 88 -1.59 -12.64 -3.75
C ALA A 88 -1.22 -12.34 -2.30
N ARG A 89 0.04 -11.96 -2.06
CA ARG A 89 0.54 -11.57 -0.74
C ARG A 89 -0.36 -10.45 -0.19
N GLY A 90 -0.63 -10.47 1.11
CA GLY A 90 -1.55 -9.51 1.76
C GLY A 90 -2.12 -10.07 3.07
N PRO A 91 -3.04 -9.33 3.72
CA PRO A 91 -3.69 -9.78 4.95
C PRO A 91 -4.52 -11.04 4.74
N SER A 92 -4.57 -11.91 5.77
CA SER A 92 -5.53 -13.01 5.83
C SER A 92 -6.91 -12.47 6.18
N CYS A 93 -7.80 -12.39 5.18
CA CYS A 93 -9.17 -11.91 5.38
C CYS A 93 -10.10 -12.90 6.12
N ASP A 94 -9.58 -13.88 6.84
CA ASP A 94 -10.40 -14.84 7.59
C ASP A 94 -11.15 -14.12 8.73
N GLY A 95 -12.48 -14.24 8.76
CA GLY A 95 -13.33 -13.54 9.72
C GLY A 95 -13.59 -12.07 9.38
N ALA A 96 -13.16 -11.58 8.20
CA ALA A 96 -13.51 -10.25 7.73
C ALA A 96 -14.99 -10.19 7.31
N SER A 97 -15.72 -9.18 7.78
CA SER A 97 -17.09 -8.90 7.35
C SER A 97 -17.16 -8.25 5.97
N TRP A 98 -16.04 -7.72 5.49
CA TRP A 98 -15.89 -7.17 4.15
C TRP A 98 -14.46 -7.35 3.64
N THR A 99 -14.33 -7.62 2.34
CA THR A 99 -13.03 -7.78 1.68
C THR A 99 -13.02 -7.10 0.31
N ALA A 100 -11.85 -6.59 -0.08
CA ALA A 100 -11.57 -6.12 -1.42
C ALA A 100 -10.24 -6.69 -1.91
N LYS A 101 -10.22 -7.23 -3.13
CA LYS A 101 -9.01 -7.69 -3.81
C LYS A 101 -8.97 -7.07 -5.20
N ALA A 102 -7.87 -6.44 -5.56
CA ALA A 102 -7.73 -5.76 -6.84
C ALA A 102 -6.33 -5.94 -7.42
N ARG A 103 -6.25 -5.91 -8.76
CA ARG A 103 -4.99 -5.87 -9.52
C ARG A 103 -5.04 -4.73 -10.55
N PRO A 104 -5.01 -3.46 -10.12
CA PRO A 104 -5.11 -2.33 -11.02
C PRO A 104 -3.86 -2.24 -11.91
N ASP A 105 -4.05 -1.85 -13.17
CA ASP A 105 -2.93 -1.48 -14.03
C ASP A 105 -2.57 0.00 -13.76
N VAL A 106 -1.37 0.23 -13.23
CA VAL A 106 -0.89 1.56 -12.84
C VAL A 106 0.42 1.84 -13.52
N ARG A 107 0.43 2.91 -14.34
CA ARG A 107 1.62 3.33 -15.08
C ARG A 107 2.81 3.51 -14.15
N GLY A 108 3.94 2.91 -14.54
CA GLY A 108 5.19 2.99 -13.77
C GLY A 108 5.34 1.92 -12.68
N GLY A 109 4.29 1.13 -12.43
CA GLY A 109 4.34 -0.09 -11.63
C GLY A 109 4.05 -1.33 -12.47
N GLN A 110 4.44 -2.48 -11.96
CA GLN A 110 4.14 -3.80 -12.48
C GLN A 110 3.52 -4.65 -11.37
N ASP A 111 2.63 -5.56 -11.74
CA ASP A 111 2.01 -6.54 -10.83
C ASP A 111 1.38 -5.92 -9.58
N MET A 112 0.83 -4.71 -9.73
CA MET A 112 0.19 -4.02 -8.64
C MET A 112 -1.01 -4.83 -8.15
N HIS A 113 -1.04 -5.09 -6.86
CA HIS A 113 -2.19 -5.70 -6.20
C HIS A 113 -2.48 -5.00 -4.88
N ILE A 114 -3.77 -4.88 -4.58
CA ILE A 114 -4.28 -4.27 -3.36
C ILE A 114 -5.25 -5.25 -2.73
N VAL A 115 -5.10 -5.46 -1.43
CA VAL A 115 -6.00 -6.28 -0.61
C VAL A 115 -6.42 -5.46 0.61
N ALA A 116 -7.71 -5.45 0.90
CA ALA A 116 -8.25 -4.84 2.11
C ALA A 116 -9.22 -5.81 2.79
N CYS A 117 -9.14 -5.93 4.11
CA CYS A 117 -10.02 -6.76 4.93
C CYS A 117 -10.52 -5.93 6.11
N LEU A 118 -11.84 -5.95 6.35
CA LEU A 118 -12.48 -5.25 7.46
C LEU A 118 -13.02 -6.27 8.46
N TYR A 119 -12.49 -6.27 9.67
CA TYR A 119 -12.87 -7.20 10.74
C TYR A 119 -13.71 -6.50 11.80
N PRO A 120 -14.92 -6.99 12.10
CA PRO A 120 -15.72 -6.44 13.18
C PRO A 120 -15.15 -6.82 14.55
N TYR A 121 -15.25 -5.90 15.50
CA TYR A 121 -15.04 -6.15 16.93
C TYR A 121 -16.08 -5.36 17.74
N LYS A 122 -16.21 -5.60 19.05
CA LYS A 122 -17.36 -5.12 19.84
C LYS A 122 -17.67 -3.61 19.73
N THR A 123 -16.67 -2.77 19.55
CA THR A 123 -16.85 -1.30 19.50
C THR A 123 -16.40 -0.66 18.17
N GLY A 124 -16.20 -1.46 17.12
CA GLY A 124 -15.76 -0.94 15.84
C GLY A 124 -15.26 -1.99 14.86
N TYR A 125 -14.31 -1.57 14.02
CA TYR A 125 -13.69 -2.40 13.01
C TYR A 125 -12.17 -2.23 12.97
N HIS A 126 -11.49 -3.32 12.71
CA HIS A 126 -10.09 -3.33 12.32
C HIS A 126 -10.02 -3.37 10.80
N LEU A 127 -9.31 -2.45 10.17
CA LEU A 127 -9.13 -2.42 8.72
C LEU A 127 -7.67 -2.68 8.40
N ASP A 128 -7.41 -3.84 7.79
CA ASP A 128 -6.10 -4.21 7.27
C ASP A 128 -6.05 -3.95 5.78
N MET A 129 -5.05 -3.20 5.33
CA MET A 129 -4.80 -2.94 3.93
C MET A 129 -3.35 -3.28 3.58
N TYR A 130 -3.18 -3.86 2.41
CA TYR A 130 -1.90 -4.16 1.82
C TYR A 130 -1.90 -3.78 0.35
N ALA A 131 -0.78 -3.21 -0.11
CA ALA A 131 -0.52 -3.06 -1.53
C ALA A 131 0.92 -3.44 -1.82
N ALA A 132 1.15 -4.09 -2.95
CA ALA A 132 2.49 -4.28 -3.45
C ALA A 132 2.54 -4.17 -4.96
N PHE A 133 3.68 -3.70 -5.45
CA PHE A 133 3.98 -3.54 -6.87
C PHE A 133 5.49 -3.56 -7.08
N THR A 134 5.90 -3.89 -8.30
CA THR A 134 7.30 -3.81 -8.72
C THR A 134 7.51 -2.56 -9.55
N LYS A 135 8.62 -1.85 -9.33
CA LYS A 135 9.02 -0.71 -10.17
C LYS A 135 10.48 -0.85 -10.58
N LYS A 136 10.84 -0.21 -11.69
CA LYS A 136 12.23 -0.09 -12.12
C LYS A 136 12.90 1.10 -11.44
N GLU A 137 13.98 0.82 -10.71
CA GLU A 137 14.88 1.83 -10.15
C GLU A 137 16.25 1.77 -10.82
N GLY A 138 16.98 2.89 -10.80
CA GLY A 138 18.30 3.00 -11.40
C GLY A 138 18.30 3.09 -12.94
N GLY A 139 19.50 3.21 -13.48
CA GLY A 139 19.72 3.41 -14.91
C GLY A 139 19.52 4.86 -15.37
N TRP A 140 20.04 5.16 -16.56
CA TRP A 140 20.01 6.52 -17.15
C TRP A 140 18.60 7.07 -17.40
N LEU A 141 17.57 6.21 -17.41
CA LEU A 141 16.17 6.57 -17.60
C LEU A 141 15.40 6.84 -16.30
N GLU A 142 16.07 6.81 -15.14
CA GLU A 142 15.46 7.04 -13.82
C GLU A 142 14.84 8.46 -13.73
N TRP A 143 15.63 9.48 -14.07
CA TRP A 143 15.20 10.88 -13.95
C TRP A 143 14.02 11.26 -14.87
N PRO A 144 14.02 10.89 -16.17
CA PRO A 144 12.83 11.07 -17.01
C PRO A 144 11.59 10.36 -16.47
N ARG A 145 11.72 9.12 -15.95
CA ARG A 145 10.59 8.39 -15.36
C ARG A 145 10.05 9.11 -14.11
N ARG A 146 10.91 9.57 -13.21
CA ARG A 146 10.52 10.38 -12.05
C ARG A 146 9.75 11.63 -12.47
N ALA A 147 10.25 12.37 -13.45
CA ALA A 147 9.61 13.58 -13.95
C ALA A 147 8.20 13.29 -14.51
N THR A 148 8.05 12.24 -15.33
CA THR A 148 6.72 11.84 -15.85
C THR A 148 5.78 11.38 -14.74
N GLY A 149 6.29 10.68 -13.72
CA GLY A 149 5.51 10.24 -12.56
C GLY A 149 5.05 11.39 -11.64
N MET A 150 5.79 12.49 -11.57
CA MET A 150 5.33 13.69 -10.84
C MET A 150 4.10 14.31 -11.48
N VAL A 151 4.02 14.30 -12.82
CA VAL A 151 2.94 14.91 -13.60
C VAL A 151 1.74 13.96 -13.74
N LEU A 152 2.01 12.68 -14.04
CA LEU A 152 0.97 11.71 -14.40
C LEU A 152 0.56 10.80 -13.23
N GLY A 153 1.23 10.91 -12.08
CA GLY A 153 1.06 10.03 -10.93
C GLY A 153 2.05 8.87 -10.92
N THR A 154 2.45 8.44 -9.72
CA THR A 154 3.32 7.27 -9.50
C THR A 154 2.50 6.13 -8.86
N PRO A 155 2.93 4.87 -8.98
CA PRO A 155 2.26 3.76 -8.30
C PRO A 155 2.24 3.93 -6.78
N GLU A 156 3.27 4.56 -6.18
CA GLU A 156 3.28 4.94 -4.76
C GLU A 156 2.12 5.89 -4.42
N LYS A 157 1.99 6.99 -5.18
CA LYS A 157 0.91 7.97 -4.98
C LYS A 157 -0.46 7.32 -5.14
N PHE A 158 -0.61 6.42 -6.11
CA PHE A 158 -1.85 5.68 -6.31
C PHE A 158 -2.18 4.75 -5.14
N ALA A 159 -1.22 3.97 -4.64
CA ALA A 159 -1.39 3.10 -3.48
C ALA A 159 -1.79 3.90 -2.23
N GLU A 160 -1.03 4.96 -1.92
CA GLU A 160 -1.25 5.85 -0.78
C GLU A 160 -2.64 6.49 -0.84
N LYS A 161 -2.98 7.09 -2.00
CA LYS A 161 -4.29 7.72 -2.22
C LYS A 161 -5.42 6.73 -2.07
N THR A 162 -5.28 5.52 -2.63
CA THR A 162 -6.33 4.50 -2.56
C THR A 162 -6.62 4.07 -1.11
N MET A 163 -5.57 3.79 -0.33
CA MET A 163 -5.73 3.41 1.08
C MET A 163 -6.32 4.56 1.92
N LEU A 164 -5.86 5.79 1.68
CA LEU A 164 -6.35 6.97 2.39
C LEU A 164 -7.80 7.31 2.04
N ASP A 165 -8.17 7.25 0.76
CA ASP A 165 -9.54 7.54 0.32
C ASP A 165 -10.53 6.49 0.81
N LEU A 166 -10.10 5.23 0.92
CA LEU A 166 -10.91 4.17 1.51
C LEU A 166 -11.25 4.51 2.97
N VAL A 167 -10.24 4.76 3.81
CA VAL A 167 -10.47 5.04 5.24
C VAL A 167 -11.16 6.40 5.46
N ARG A 168 -10.88 7.39 4.60
CA ARG A 168 -11.59 8.69 4.60
C ARG A 168 -13.07 8.51 4.30
N THR A 169 -13.41 7.73 3.26
CA THR A 169 -14.80 7.49 2.89
C THR A 169 -15.54 6.78 4.03
N ILE A 170 -14.92 5.78 4.67
CA ILE A 170 -15.50 5.17 5.87
C ILE A 170 -15.74 6.22 6.95
N ARG A 171 -14.72 7.02 7.31
CA ARG A 171 -14.84 8.06 8.34
C ARG A 171 -15.98 9.05 8.04
N GLU A 172 -15.99 9.61 6.84
CA GLU A 172 -16.89 10.69 6.44
C GLU A 172 -18.35 10.23 6.37
N THR A 173 -18.58 9.02 5.85
CA THR A 173 -19.91 8.42 5.70
C THR A 173 -20.46 7.89 7.04
N THR A 174 -19.62 7.32 7.89
CA THR A 174 -20.06 6.65 9.14
C THR A 174 -19.83 7.49 10.41
N LYS A 175 -19.22 8.68 10.27
CA LYS A 175 -18.76 9.53 11.38
C LYS A 175 -17.85 8.79 12.37
N ALA A 176 -17.12 7.77 11.89
CA ALA A 176 -16.23 6.98 12.71
C ALA A 176 -15.07 7.82 13.27
N GLN A 177 -14.53 7.38 14.41
CA GLN A 177 -13.21 7.79 14.86
C GLN A 177 -12.18 6.81 14.29
N VAL A 178 -11.17 7.33 13.61
CA VAL A 178 -10.15 6.52 12.93
C VAL A 178 -8.79 6.80 13.53
N SER A 179 -8.10 5.76 13.97
CA SER A 179 -6.70 5.82 14.40
C SER A 179 -5.84 4.84 13.62
N LEU A 180 -4.59 5.25 13.34
CA LEU A 180 -3.61 4.40 12.68
C LEU A 180 -2.95 3.49 13.73
N VAL A 181 -2.99 2.19 13.49
CA VAL A 181 -2.38 1.16 14.36
C VAL A 181 -1.00 0.79 13.85
N GLU A 182 -0.86 0.57 12.55
CA GLU A 182 0.42 0.22 11.91
C GLU A 182 0.49 0.80 10.50
N ALA A 183 1.67 1.30 10.12
CA ALA A 183 1.96 1.68 8.74
C ALA A 183 3.38 1.30 8.35
N LYS A 184 3.50 0.70 7.16
CA LYS A 184 4.77 0.50 6.46
C LYS A 184 4.60 0.90 5.00
N PRO A 185 5.44 1.77 4.42
CA PRO A 185 6.34 2.70 5.14
C PRO A 185 5.55 3.59 6.12
N GLU A 186 6.26 4.19 7.08
CA GLU A 186 5.66 5.09 8.07
C GLU A 186 4.92 6.25 7.39
N VAL A 187 3.80 6.66 7.98
CA VAL A 187 3.01 7.80 7.52
C VAL A 187 3.32 8.99 8.41
N ALA A 188 3.72 10.11 7.82
CA ALA A 188 3.91 11.34 8.57
C ALA A 188 2.55 12.00 8.87
N GLY A 189 2.31 12.34 10.14
CA GLY A 189 1.09 13.02 10.57
C GLY A 189 -0.16 12.14 10.51
N ALA A 190 -1.32 12.75 10.25
CA ALA A 190 -2.61 12.06 10.15
C ALA A 190 -3.36 12.44 8.87
N PRO A 191 -2.79 12.20 7.68
CA PRO A 191 -3.37 12.65 6.41
C PRO A 191 -4.76 12.08 6.17
N TRP A 192 -5.09 10.92 6.74
CA TRP A 192 -6.46 10.40 6.65
C TRP A 192 -7.47 11.41 7.21
N LEU A 193 -7.18 12.15 8.28
CA LEU A 193 -8.11 13.12 8.88
C LEU A 193 -8.33 14.39 8.05
N GLU A 194 -7.42 14.71 7.12
CA GLU A 194 -7.55 15.87 6.26
C GLU A 194 -8.65 15.67 5.20
N PRO A 195 -9.39 16.74 4.83
CA PRO A 195 -10.36 16.67 3.75
C PRO A 195 -9.67 16.39 2.40
N ALA A 196 -10.36 15.69 1.50
CA ALA A 196 -9.84 15.38 0.17
C ALA A 196 -9.52 16.68 -0.60
N GLY A 197 -8.23 16.92 -0.89
CA GLY A 197 -7.76 18.07 -1.68
C GLY A 197 -6.74 18.97 -0.97
N THR A 198 -6.54 18.83 0.34
CA THR A 198 -5.52 19.58 1.08
C THR A 198 -4.19 18.83 1.06
N GLN A 199 -3.52 18.77 -0.09
CA GLN A 199 -2.10 18.40 -0.08
C GLN A 199 -1.32 19.59 0.49
N THR A 200 -0.93 19.49 1.76
CA THR A 200 0.04 20.41 2.35
C THR A 200 1.38 20.18 1.65
N SER A 201 1.64 20.97 0.61
CA SER A 201 2.98 21.18 0.08
C SER A 201 3.84 21.71 1.22
N LYS A 202 4.75 20.88 1.75
CA LYS A 202 5.82 21.39 2.61
C LYS A 202 6.89 22.02 1.69
N PRO A 203 7.44 23.20 2.05
CA PRO A 203 8.42 23.93 1.23
C PRO A 203 9.70 23.15 0.95
#